data_AF-A0A257PK89-F1
#
_entry.id   AF-A0A257PK89-F1
#
_cell.length_a   1.000
_cell.length_b   1.000
_cell.length_c   1.000
_cell.angle_alpha   90.00
_cell.angle_beta   90.00
_cell.angle_gamma   90.00
#
_symmetry.space_group_name_H-M   'P 1'
#
loop_
_entity.id
_entity.type
_entity.pdbx_description
1 polymer ?
#
loop_
_entity_poly.entity_id
_entity_poly.type
_entity_poly.pdbx_seq_one_letter_code
_entity_poly.pdbx_strand_id
1 'polypeptide(L)'
;MISFIVITNNYRADSGGVARSPSDVILRAPDQTRDVIVRYILAEQTIEVATPAIWSFAPMGTAVVVTFESSPAAARFLLRSKNISALGDAGDGYAKFALTLS
;
A
#
# COMPACT_ATOMS: atom_id res chain seq x y z
N MET A 1 -25.76 8.20 -10.89
CA MET A 1 -24.66 7.26 -10.59
C MET A 1 -23.36 7.90 -11.02
N ILE A 2 -22.32 7.81 -10.19
CA ILE A 2 -20.97 8.23 -10.56
C ILE A 2 -20.30 7.04 -11.26
N SER A 3 -19.73 7.27 -12.44
CA SER A 3 -18.89 6.30 -13.14
C SER A 3 -17.45 6.79 -13.11
N PHE A 4 -16.51 5.88 -12.92
CA PHE A 4 -15.08 6.15 -12.94
C PHE A 4 -14.35 5.05 -13.69
N ILE A 5 -13.16 5.38 -14.19
CA ILE A 5 -12.25 4.43 -14.84
C ILE A 5 -11.14 4.11 -13.85
N VAL A 6 -10.80 2.83 -13.73
CA VAL A 6 -9.66 2.35 -12.94
C VAL A 6 -8.62 1.80 -13.89
N ILE A 7 -7.36 2.24 -13.72
CA ILE A 7 -6.22 1.70 -14.44
C ILE A 7 -5.58 0.62 -13.56
N THR A 8 -5.46 -0.59 -14.07
CA THR A 8 -4.86 -1.72 -13.36
C THR A 8 -4.17 -2.69 -14.31
N ASN A 9 -3.35 -3.60 -13.78
CA ASN A 9 -2.78 -4.69 -14.56
C ASN A 9 -3.83 -5.75 -14.94
N ASN A 10 -3.49 -6.57 -15.94
CA ASN A 10 -4.34 -7.66 -16.44
C ASN A 10 -4.72 -8.66 -15.34
N TYR A 11 -3.78 -9.02 -14.46
CA TYR A 11 -4.05 -9.93 -13.34
C TYR A 11 -5.26 -9.48 -12.51
N ARG A 12 -5.33 -8.20 -12.12
CA ARG A 12 -6.45 -7.65 -11.31
C ARG A 12 -7.72 -7.41 -12.12
N ALA A 13 -7.59 -7.09 -13.40
CA ALA A 13 -8.72 -6.94 -14.30
C ALA A 13 -9.42 -8.29 -14.57
N ASP A 14 -8.66 -9.37 -14.63
CA ASP A 14 -9.18 -10.69 -14.98
C ASP A 14 -9.54 -11.54 -13.74
N SER A 15 -9.08 -11.18 -12.53
CA SER A 15 -9.31 -11.97 -11.30
C SER A 15 -10.65 -11.71 -10.58
N GLY A 16 -11.60 -11.00 -11.20
CA GLY A 16 -12.96 -10.80 -10.64
C GLY A 16 -13.06 -9.86 -9.43
N GLY A 17 -12.02 -9.09 -9.12
CA GLY A 17 -12.00 -8.12 -8.02
C GLY A 17 -12.27 -6.69 -8.47
N VAL A 18 -11.33 -6.11 -9.22
CA VAL A 18 -11.44 -4.72 -9.71
C VAL A 18 -12.48 -4.62 -10.83
N ALA A 19 -12.49 -5.58 -11.75
CA ALA A 19 -13.60 -5.77 -12.68
C ALA A 19 -14.55 -6.82 -12.10
N ARG A 20 -15.86 -6.56 -12.15
CA ARG A 20 -16.88 -7.51 -11.70
C ARG A 20 -17.17 -8.56 -12.77
N SER A 21 -16.90 -8.22 -14.03
CA SER A 21 -17.05 -9.06 -15.21
C SER A 21 -15.99 -8.71 -16.27
N PRO A 22 -15.58 -9.64 -17.15
CA PRO A 22 -14.75 -9.33 -18.32
C PRO A 22 -15.33 -8.22 -19.21
N SER A 23 -16.66 -8.04 -19.22
CA SER A 23 -17.34 -6.96 -19.95
C SER A 23 -17.09 -5.56 -19.38
N ASP A 24 -16.62 -5.45 -18.14
CA ASP A 24 -16.30 -4.16 -17.52
C ASP A 24 -14.94 -3.62 -18.01
N VAL A 25 -14.14 -4.44 -18.68
CA VAL A 25 -12.86 -4.06 -19.26
C VAL A 25 -13.09 -3.32 -20.57
N ILE A 26 -13.12 -1.98 -20.49
CA ILE A 26 -13.35 -1.11 -21.65
C ILE A 26 -12.10 -0.90 -22.52
N LEU A 27 -10.90 -1.23 -22.00
CA LEU A 27 -9.64 -1.10 -22.72
C LEU A 27 -8.62 -2.14 -22.22
N ARG A 28 -7.98 -2.85 -23.14
CA ARG A 28 -6.76 -3.65 -22.89
C ARG A 28 -5.58 -2.96 -23.55
N ALA A 29 -4.78 -2.26 -22.74
CA ALA A 29 -3.56 -1.62 -23.23
C ALA A 29 -2.53 -2.69 -23.65
N PRO A 30 -1.79 -2.47 -24.74
CA PRO A 30 -0.74 -3.40 -25.19
C PRO A 30 0.56 -3.25 -24.39
N ASP A 31 0.77 -2.11 -23.73
CA ASP A 31 1.96 -1.85 -22.92
C ASP A 31 2.00 -2.74 -21.68
N GLN A 32 3.16 -3.32 -21.39
CA GLN A 32 3.36 -4.00 -20.12
C GLN A 32 3.57 -2.97 -19.01
N THR A 33 3.20 -3.31 -17.77
CA THR A 33 3.45 -2.47 -16.59
C THR A 33 4.92 -2.03 -16.51
N ARG A 34 5.86 -2.91 -16.88
CA ARG A 34 7.29 -2.61 -16.91
C ARG A 34 7.63 -1.52 -17.92
N ASP A 35 7.08 -1.58 -19.13
CA ASP A 35 7.36 -0.61 -20.19
C ASP A 35 6.88 0.78 -19.81
N VAL A 36 5.70 0.87 -19.19
CA VAL A 36 5.15 2.12 -18.66
C VAL A 36 6.07 2.72 -17.58
N ILE A 37 6.54 1.90 -16.64
CA ILE A 37 7.45 2.35 -15.57
C ILE A 37 8.78 2.81 -16.14
N VAL A 38 9.39 2.04 -17.05
CA VAL A 38 10.67 2.41 -17.68
C VAL A 38 10.54 3.73 -18.43
N ARG A 39 9.47 3.89 -19.23
CA ARG A 39 9.20 5.13 -19.96
C ARG A 39 9.03 6.32 -19.02
N TYR A 40 8.33 6.13 -17.91
CA TYR A 40 8.17 7.16 -16.88
C TYR A 40 9.52 7.56 -16.26
N ILE A 41 10.35 6.60 -15.85
CA ILE A 41 11.66 6.88 -15.25
C ILE A 41 12.55 7.65 -16.25
N LEU A 42 12.58 7.23 -17.51
CA LEU A 42 13.38 7.89 -18.54
C LEU A 42 12.88 9.31 -18.85
N ALA A 43 11.56 9.54 -18.78
CA ALA A 43 10.96 10.85 -19.02
C ALA A 43 11.19 11.83 -17.86
N GLU A 44 10.95 11.38 -16.63
CA GLU A 44 11.05 12.25 -15.45
C GLU A 44 12.50 12.47 -15.00
N GLN A 45 13.41 11.51 -15.27
CA GLN A 45 14.84 11.46 -14.89
C GLN A 45 15.10 11.48 -13.37
N THR A 46 14.50 12.42 -12.65
CA THR A 46 14.49 12.52 -11.20
C THR A 46 13.09 12.20 -10.71
N ILE A 47 12.98 11.24 -9.79
CA ILE A 47 11.70 10.82 -9.23
C ILE A 47 11.63 11.25 -7.77
N GLU A 48 10.77 12.23 -7.49
CA GLU A 48 10.35 12.51 -6.13
C GLU A 48 9.17 11.60 -5.77
N VAL A 49 9.44 10.58 -4.96
CA VAL A 49 8.38 9.71 -4.46
C VAL A 49 7.72 10.39 -3.27
N ALA A 50 6.61 11.09 -3.53
CA ALA A 50 5.70 11.47 -2.46
C ALA A 50 4.90 10.22 -2.05
N THR A 51 4.96 9.85 -0.77
CA THR A 51 4.11 8.80 -0.19
C THR A 51 3.05 9.44 0.71
N PRO A 52 2.08 10.22 0.17
CA PRO A 52 0.98 10.69 0.99
C PRO A 52 0.16 9.49 1.48
N ALA A 53 -0.49 9.64 2.63
CA ALA A 53 -1.43 8.64 3.10
C ALA A 53 -2.67 8.64 2.18
N ILE A 54 -2.72 7.72 1.21
CA ILE A 54 -3.83 7.57 0.26
C ILE A 54 -4.97 6.70 0.79
N TRP A 55 -4.80 6.13 1.98
CA TRP A 55 -5.80 5.37 2.70
C TRP A 55 -5.55 5.48 4.21
N SER A 56 -6.58 5.20 5.01
CA SER A 56 -6.48 5.07 6.46
C SER A 56 -7.33 3.89 6.92
N PHE A 57 -7.02 3.34 8.09
CA PHE A 57 -7.94 2.42 8.75
C PHE A 57 -9.23 3.16 9.14
N ALA A 58 -10.36 2.48 9.03
CA ALA A 58 -11.60 2.99 9.59
C ALA A 58 -11.50 3.02 11.12
N PRO A 59 -12.08 4.03 11.81
CA PRO A 59 -12.13 4.05 13.27
C PRO A 59 -12.82 2.79 13.82
N MET A 60 -12.22 2.14 14.82
CA MET A 60 -12.72 0.89 15.40
C MET A 60 -13.85 1.11 16.42
N GLY A 61 -14.11 2.37 16.82
CA GLY A 61 -15.12 2.73 17.82
C GLY A 61 -14.79 2.34 19.26
N THR A 62 -13.71 1.58 19.47
CA THR A 62 -13.15 1.21 20.77
C THR A 62 -11.62 1.33 20.72
N ALA A 63 -10.98 1.50 21.88
CA ALA A 63 -9.53 1.54 21.96
C ALA A 63 -8.94 0.16 21.67
N VAL A 64 -8.38 -0.03 20.48
CA VAL A 64 -7.69 -1.25 20.06
C VAL A 64 -6.19 -0.96 19.91
N VAL A 65 -5.36 -1.76 20.58
CA VAL A 65 -3.91 -1.77 20.38
C VAL A 65 -3.56 -2.95 19.51
N VAL A 66 -3.24 -2.68 18.24
CA VAL A 66 -2.77 -3.70 17.31
C VAL A 66 -1.28 -3.87 17.51
N THR A 67 -0.78 -5.11 17.62
CA THR A 67 0.66 -5.37 17.69
C THR A 67 1.15 -6.13 16.48
N PHE A 68 2.36 -5.85 16.04
CA PHE A 68 3.02 -6.55 14.94
C PHE A 68 4.51 -6.69 15.21
N GLU A 69 5.13 -7.64 14.53
CA GLU A 69 6.57 -7.91 14.61
C GLU A 69 7.25 -7.46 13.32
N SER A 70 8.46 -6.94 13.45
CA SER A 70 9.29 -6.55 12.31
C SER A 70 10.77 -6.63 12.67
N SER A 71 11.64 -6.42 11.70
CA SER A 71 13.07 -6.30 11.98
C SER A 71 13.31 -5.14 12.97
N PRO A 72 14.20 -5.29 13.96
CA PRO A 72 14.64 -4.18 14.82
C PRO A 72 15.10 -2.96 14.01
N ALA A 73 15.68 -3.19 12.82
CA ALA A 73 16.12 -2.15 11.91
C ALA A 73 14.97 -1.28 11.33
N ALA A 74 13.72 -1.75 11.40
CA ALA A 74 12.54 -1.02 10.95
C ALA A 74 12.15 0.12 11.90
N ALA A 75 12.62 0.09 13.17
CA ALA A 75 12.34 1.14 14.16
C ALA A 75 12.68 2.55 13.65
N ARG A 76 13.75 2.67 12.84
CA ARG A 76 14.19 3.95 12.24
C ARG A 76 13.16 4.60 11.30
N PHE A 77 12.24 3.80 10.77
CA PHE A 77 11.17 4.22 9.88
C PHE A 77 9.84 4.30 10.63
N LEU A 78 9.51 3.24 11.38
CA LEU A 78 8.23 3.10 12.07
C LEU A 78 8.00 4.16 13.15
N LEU A 79 9.02 4.49 13.95
CA LEU A 79 8.90 5.46 15.04
C LEU A 79 8.85 6.91 14.57
N ARG A 80 8.89 7.16 13.25
CA ARG A 80 8.56 8.47 12.68
C ARG A 80 7.05 8.71 12.64
N SER A 81 6.26 7.64 12.66
CA SER A 81 4.79 7.70 12.72
C SER A 81 4.33 7.95 14.15
N LYS A 82 3.42 8.90 14.34
CA LYS A 82 2.92 9.29 15.67
C LYS A 82 2.09 8.20 16.37
N ASN A 83 1.57 7.25 15.61
CA ASN A 83 0.68 6.19 16.09
C ASN A 83 1.38 4.83 16.22
N ILE A 84 2.71 4.77 16.12
CA ILE A 84 3.48 3.53 16.30
C ILE A 84 4.45 3.69 17.46
N SER A 85 4.49 2.70 18.35
CA SER A 85 5.43 2.62 19.47
C SER A 85 6.15 1.26 19.51
N ALA A 86 7.34 1.23 20.10
CA ALA A 86 8.08 -0.02 20.30
C ALA A 86 7.61 -0.70 21.61
N LEU A 87 7.42 -2.02 21.55
CA LEU A 87 7.08 -2.86 22.70
C LEU A 87 8.26 -3.71 23.20
N GLY A 88 9.37 -3.76 22.45
CA GLY A 88 10.60 -4.43 22.85
C GLY A 88 10.97 -5.61 21.95
N ASP A 89 11.81 -6.49 22.47
CA ASP A 89 12.23 -7.72 21.79
C ASP A 89 11.07 -8.71 21.65
N ALA A 90 10.95 -9.34 20.48
CA ALA A 90 9.97 -10.39 20.20
C ALA A 90 10.60 -11.79 20.12
N GLY A 91 11.94 -11.89 20.22
CA GLY A 91 12.65 -13.14 19.96
C GLY A 91 12.90 -13.37 18.47
N ASP A 92 13.70 -14.40 18.16
CA ASP A 92 14.03 -14.83 16.80
C ASP A 92 14.54 -13.71 15.85
N GLY A 93 15.13 -12.66 16.42
CA GLY A 93 15.64 -11.51 15.67
C GLY A 93 14.59 -10.48 15.28
N TYR A 94 13.40 -10.52 15.88
CA TYR A 94 12.32 -9.57 15.67
C TYR A 94 12.15 -8.60 16.84
N ALA A 95 11.65 -7.40 16.55
CA ALA A 95 11.14 -6.46 17.54
C ALA A 95 9.62 -6.37 17.42
N LYS A 96 8.95 -6.18 18.57
CA LYS A 96 7.51 -5.99 18.66
C LYS A 96 7.17 -4.51 18.68
N PHE A 97 6.11 -4.14 17.97
CA PHE A 97 5.59 -2.78 17.88
C PHE A 97 4.08 -2.76 18.15
N ALA A 98 3.58 -1.63 18.62
CA ALA A 98 2.15 -1.33 18.75
C ALA A 98 1.75 -0.26 17.73
N LEU A 99 0.56 -0.41 17.16
CA LEU A 99 -0.13 0.54 16.30
C LEU A 99 -1.43 0.95 16.99
N THR A 100 -1.57 2.24 17.25
CA THR A 100 -2.81 2.83 17.77
C THR A 100 -3.72 3.19 16.61
N LEU A 101 -4.92 2.61 16.60
CA LEU A 101 -6.01 2.94 15.68
C LEU A 101 -7.02 3.80 16.42
N SER A 102 -6.70 5.09 16.60
CA SER A 102 -7.58 6.09 17.20
C SER A 102 -8.44 6.79 16.16
#